data_AF-A0A932HHH8-F1
#
_entry.id   AF-A0A932HHH8-F1
#
_cell.length_a   1.000
_cell.length_b   1.000
_cell.length_c   1.000
_cell.angle_alpha   90.00
_cell.angle_beta   90.00
_cell.angle_gamma   90.00
#
_symmetry.space_group_name_H-M   'P 1'
#
loop_
_entity.id
_entity.type
_entity.pdbx_description
1 polymer ?
#
loop_
_entity_poly.entity_id
_entity_poly.type
_entity_poly.pdbx_seq_one_letter_code
_entity_poly.pdbx_strand_id
1 'polypeptide(L)' 'MERRLARADARLVIIETSSQPLYEPTRAFYRRRGYREVARVPDFYADGDDRLIFAKRLAPPLSGK' A
#
# COMPACT_ATOMS: atom_id res chain seq x y z
N MET A 1 -9.14 -10.43 1.31
CA MET A 1 -7.94 -10.31 0.45
C MET A 1 -6.68 -10.62 1.25
N GLU A 2 -6.20 -9.75 2.15
CA GLU A 2 -4.91 -9.92 2.87
C GLU A 2 -4.74 -11.29 3.57
N ARG A 3 -5.76 -11.78 4.30
CA ARG A 3 -5.72 -13.11 4.94
C ARG A 3 -5.52 -14.26 3.95
N ARG A 4 -6.09 -14.16 2.74
CA ARG A 4 -5.91 -15.16 1.69
C ARG A 4 -4.49 -15.10 1.12
N LEU A 5 -3.95 -13.89 0.95
CA LEU A 5 -2.58 -13.69 0.49
C LEU A 5 -1.56 -14.24 1.51
N ALA A 6 -1.75 -13.96 2.80
CA ALA A 6 -0.88 -14.50 3.85
C ALA A 6 -0.90 -16.05 3.88
N ARG A 7 -2.06 -16.69 3.66
CA ARG A 7 -2.15 -18.16 3.53
C ARG A 7 -1.48 -18.71 2.28
N ALA A 8 -1.26 -17.88 1.26
CA ALA A 8 -0.53 -18.22 0.06
C ALA A 8 0.96 -17.78 0.13
N ASP A 9 1.47 -17.55 1.35
CA ASP A 9 2.84 -17.14 1.64
C ASP A 9 3.29 -15.82 0.96
N ALA A 10 2.32 -14.98 0.58
CA ALA A 10 2.63 -13.64 0.11
C ALA A 10 3.17 -12.81 1.29
N ARG A 11 4.31 -12.13 1.07
CA ARG A 11 5.02 -11.40 2.13
C ARG A 11 4.68 -9.90 2.18
N LEU A 12 4.21 -9.33 1.08
CA LEU A 12 4.09 -7.89 0.90
C LEU A 12 2.90 -7.55 0.00
N VAL A 13 2.14 -6.53 0.37
CA VAL A 13 1.16 -5.88 -0.50
C VAL A 13 1.66 -4.47 -0.79
N ILE A 14 1.67 -4.12 -2.07
CA ILE A 14 2.02 -2.78 -2.57
C ILE A 14 0.77 -2.18 -3.20
N ILE A 15 0.54 -0.90 -2.91
CA ILE A 15 -0.52 -0.08 -3.50
C ILE A 15 0.14 1.16 -4.08
N GLU A 16 -0.35 1.60 -5.23
CA GLU A 16 0.12 2.81 -5.89
C GLU A 16 -1.06 3.74 -6.15
N THR A 17 -0.88 5.03 -5.90
CA THR A 17 -1.95 6.01 -6.05
C THR A 17 -1.39 7.40 -6.31
N SER A 18 -2.22 8.27 -6.89
CA SER A 18 -1.89 9.66 -7.19
C SER A 18 -1.83 10.52 -5.92
N SER A 19 -1.11 11.65 -5.98
CA SER A 19 -1.06 12.67 -4.91
C SER A 19 -2.30 13.56 -4.89
N GLN A 20 -3.09 13.58 -5.97
CA GLN A 20 -4.23 14.49 -6.11
C GLN A 20 -5.19 14.41 -4.91
N PRO A 21 -5.80 15.54 -4.49
CA PRO A 21 -6.70 15.58 -3.33
C PRO A 21 -7.87 14.59 -3.41
N LEU A 22 -8.35 14.29 -4.62
CA LEU A 22 -9.42 13.31 -4.85
C LEU A 22 -9.09 11.92 -4.28
N TYR A 23 -7.82 11.54 -4.23
CA TYR A 23 -7.37 10.24 -3.71
C TYR A 23 -7.03 10.27 -2.21
N GLU A 24 -7.19 11.40 -1.52
CA GLU A 24 -6.92 11.49 -0.07
C GLU A 24 -7.76 10.50 0.76
N PRO A 25 -9.07 10.28 0.50
CA PRO A 25 -9.85 9.25 1.20
C PRO A 25 -9.27 7.85 1.02
N THR A 26 -8.76 7.54 -0.18
CA THR A 26 -8.10 6.27 -0.52
C THR A 26 -6.80 6.11 0.26
N ARG A 27 -5.95 7.15 0.31
CA ARG A 27 -4.71 7.13 1.11
C ARG A 27 -4.98 7.00 2.61
N ALA A 28 -5.99 7.71 3.12
CA ALA A 28 -6.42 7.60 4.52
C ALA A 28 -6.95 6.20 4.86
N PHE A 29 -7.66 5.54 3.94
CA PHE A 29 -8.12 4.16 4.10
C PHE A 29 -6.94 3.19 4.27
N TYR A 30 -5.90 3.31 3.45
CA TYR A 30 -4.73 2.43 3.51
C TYR A 30 -3.87 2.70 4.75
N ARG A 31 -3.64 3.97 5.10
CA ARG A 31 -2.94 4.34 6.35
C ARG A 31 -3.61 3.74 7.58
N ARG A 32 -4.94 3.82 7.69
CA ARG A 32 -5.71 3.21 8.79
C ARG A 32 -5.62 1.69 8.84
N ARG A 33 -5.28 1.02 7.72
CA ARG A 33 -5.08 -0.44 7.64
C ARG A 33 -3.63 -0.87 7.87
N GLY A 34 -2.75 0.07 8.24
CA GLY A 34 -1.35 -0.21 8.53
C GLY A 34 -0.43 -0.23 7.31
N TYR A 35 -0.91 0.25 6.15
CA TYR A 35 -0.01 0.54 5.04
C TYR A 35 0.75 1.83 5.30
N ARG A 36 2.02 1.87 4.93
CA ARG A 36 2.88 3.05 5.07
C ARG A 36 3.32 3.51 3.70
N GLU A 37 3.39 4.82 3.48
CA GLU A 37 4.07 5.38 2.32
C GLU A 37 5.55 5.01 2.42
N VAL A 38 6.07 4.31 1.41
CA VAL A 38 7.46 3.83 1.36
C VAL A 38 8.25 4.48 0.24
N ALA A 39 7.58 5.06 -0.75
CA ALA A 39 8.20 5.85 -1.80
C ALA A 39 7.20 6.83 -2.40
N ARG A 40 7.75 7.87 -3.03
CA ARG A 40 7.03 8.87 -3.80
C ARG A 40 7.88 9.22 -5.01
N VAL A 41 7.25 9.28 -6.18
CA VAL A 41 7.87 9.75 -7.42
C VAL A 41 7.18 11.06 -7.80
N PRO A 42 7.86 12.21 -7.64
CA PRO A 42 7.30 13.51 -7.99
C PRO A 42 6.91 13.59 -9.46
N ASP A 43 5.82 14.31 -9.75
CA ASP A 43 5.34 14.63 -11.11
C ASP A 43 5.20 13.42 -12.05
N PHE A 44 4.97 12.22 -11.49
CA PHE A 44 4.96 10.97 -12.25
C PHE A 44 3.81 10.91 -13.26
N TYR A 45 2.62 11.37 -12.87
CA TYR A 45 1.44 11.35 -13.74
C TYR A 45 1.30 12.64 -14.54
N ALA A 46 1.60 13.78 -13.90
CA ALA A 46 1.62 15.13 -14.47
C ALA A 46 2.30 16.08 -13.46
N ASP A 47 2.58 17.32 -13.87
CA ASP A 47 3.07 18.36 -12.95
C ASP A 47 2.13 18.53 -11.74
N GLY A 48 2.67 18.37 -10.54
CA GLY A 48 1.96 18.38 -9.27
C GLY A 48 1.23 17.08 -8.90
N ASP A 49 1.31 16.03 -9.73
CA ASP A 49 0.67 14.74 -9.52
C ASP A 49 1.68 13.59 -9.37
N ASP A 50 2.05 13.34 -8.11
CA ASP A 50 3.03 12.32 -7.75
C ASP A 50 2.42 10.92 -7.76
N ARG A 51 3.26 9.91 -8.00
CA ARG A 51 2.93 8.52 -7.66
C ARG A 51 3.42 8.19 -6.27
N LEU A 52 2.49 7.91 -5.36
CA LEU A 52 2.77 7.44 -4.02
C LEU A 52 2.70 5.92 -3.98
N ILE A 53 3.69 5.30 -3.35
CA ILE A 53 3.77 3.85 -3.17
C ILE A 53 3.58 3.56 -1.69
N PHE A 54 2.53 2.81 -1.37
CA PHE A 54 2.21 2.34 -0.04
C PHE A 54 2.51 0.85 0.08
N ALA A 55 3.08 0.41 1.20
CA ALA A 55 3.38 -1.00 1.44
C ALA A 55 2.89 -1.46 2.82
N LYS A 56 2.47 -2.73 2.87
CA LYS A 56 2.16 -3.46 4.11
C LYS A 56 2.78 -4.85 4.06
N ARG A 57 3.64 -5.17 5.02
CA ARG A 57 4.13 -6.54 5.22
C ARG A 57 2.99 -7.39 5.76
N LEU A 58 2.81 -8.56 5.17
CA LEU A 58 1.89 -9.57 5.68
C LEU A 58 2.64 -10.39 6.72
N ALA A 59 2.00 -10.66 7.85
CA ALA A 59 2.55 -11.60 8.81
C ALA A 59 2.64 -12.97 8.13
N PRO A 60 3.77 -13.70 8.28
CA PRO A 60 3.80 -15.09 7.86
C PRO A 60 2.65 -15.84 8.55
N PRO A 61 2.02 -16.82 7.88
CA PRO A 61 1.09 -17.70 8.58
C PRO A 61 1.81 -18.23 9.82
N LEU A 62 1.14 -18.20 10.98
CA LEU A 62 1.67 -18.80 12.21
C LEU A 62 2.02 -20.24 11.86
N SER A 63 3.31 -20.53 11.68
CA SER A 63 3.78 -21.88 11.46
C SER A 63 3.45 -22.66 12.72
N GLY A 64 2.36 -23.44 12.67
CA GLY A 64 2.15 -24.51 13.62
C GLY A 64 3.36 -25.44 13.51
N LYS A 65 4.11 -25.51 14.61
CA LYS A 65 4.65 -26.82 15.01
C LYS A 65 3.49 -27.66 15.49
#